data_AF-A0A934BLI8-F1
#
_entry.id   AF-A0A934BLI8-F1
#
_cell.length_a   1.000
_cell.length_b   1.000
_cell.length_c   1.000
_cell.angle_alpha   90.00
_cell.angle_beta   90.00
_cell.angle_gamma   90.00
#
_symmetry.space_group_name_H-M   'P 1'
#
loop_
_entity.id
_entity.type
_entity.pdbx_description
1 polymer ?
#
loop_
_entity_poly.entity_id
_entity_poly.type
_entity_poly.pdbx_seq_one_letter_code
_entity_poly.pdbx_strand_id
1 'polypeptide(L)' 'MRLDDGQIEVVDDMVAEILKKKTPAQRLKLAFDTWHSARLLLFYHIKFLHADWDENMIRKEVARRLSHGAV' A
#
# COMPACT_ATOMS: atom_id res chain seq x y z
N MET A 1 15.18 20.73 -4.58
CA MET A 1 14.29 19.56 -4.48
C MET A 1 13.00 19.93 -5.18
N ARG A 2 12.69 19.34 -6.34
CA ARG A 2 11.41 19.56 -7.05
C ARG A 2 10.41 18.50 -6.56
N LEU A 3 9.14 18.86 -6.49
CA LEU A 3 8.01 18.05 -6.02
C LEU A 3 6.86 18.21 -7.03
N ASP A 4 7.12 17.96 -8.31
CA ASP A 4 6.12 18.08 -9.38
C ASP A 4 5.83 16.71 -10.04
N ASP A 5 4.71 16.64 -10.77
CA ASP A 5 4.12 15.42 -11.36
C ASP A 5 5.04 14.70 -12.37
N GLY A 6 6.15 15.31 -12.78
CA GLY A 6 7.16 14.70 -13.64
C GLY A 6 8.19 13.85 -12.89
N GLN A 7 8.20 13.91 -11.55
CA GLN A 7 9.12 13.16 -10.72
C GLN A 7 8.46 11.87 -10.23
N ILE A 8 8.61 10.79 -11.01
CA ILE A 8 8.46 9.45 -10.45
C ILE A 8 9.49 9.36 -9.34
N GLU A 9 9.09 9.02 -8.11
CA GLU A 9 10.00 8.80 -6.99
C GLU A 9 10.99 7.67 -7.36
N VAL A 10 12.11 8.04 -7.98
CA VAL A 10 13.13 7.09 -8.40
C VAL A 10 13.78 6.57 -7.13
N VAL A 11 13.69 5.26 -6.93
CA VAL A 11 14.39 4.58 -5.85
C VAL A 11 15.88 4.84 -6.01
N ASP A 12 16.53 5.34 -4.96
CA ASP A 12 17.97 5.55 -4.93
C ASP A 12 18.73 4.28 -5.37
N ASP A 13 19.76 4.44 -6.20
CA ASP A 13 20.50 3.32 -6.80
C ASP A 13 21.04 2.35 -5.74
N MET A 14 21.50 2.86 -4.60
CA MET A 14 21.96 2.01 -3.50
C MET A 14 20.81 1.17 -2.94
N VAL A 15 19.63 1.76 -2.77
CA VAL A 15 18.43 1.06 -2.29
C VAL A 15 17.98 0.02 -3.33
N ALA A 16 18.02 0.36 -4.62
CA ALA A 16 17.71 -0.58 -5.69
C ALA A 16 18.64 -1.82 -5.64
N GLU A 17 19.95 -1.62 -5.44
CA GLU A 17 20.90 -2.73 -5.30
C GLU A 17 20.65 -3.59 -4.05
N ILE A 18 20.22 -3.00 -2.93
CA ILE A 18 19.82 -3.74 -1.73
C ILE A 18 18.56 -4.58 -2.02
N LEU A 19 17.57 -4.01 -2.70
CA LEU A 19 16.33 -4.70 -3.05
C LEU A 19 16.58 -5.87 -4.02
N LYS A 20 17.47 -5.69 -5.01
CA LYS A 20 17.87 -6.74 -5.96
C LYS A 20 18.50 -7.97 -5.30
N LYS A 21 19.19 -7.79 -4.16
CA LYS A 21 19.84 -8.87 -3.41
C LYS A 21 18.89 -9.70 -2.55
N LYS A 22 17.61 -9.33 -2.44
CA LYS A 22 16.63 -10.10 -1.65
C LYS A 22 16.36 -11.46 -2.28
N THR A 23 16.32 -12.50 -1.45
CA THR A 23 15.90 -13.84 -1.91
C THR A 23 14.43 -13.83 -2.34
N PRO A 24 13.98 -14.80 -3.16
CA PRO A 24 12.57 -14.92 -3.53
C PRO A 24 11.62 -14.93 -2.32
N ALA A 25 11.98 -15.65 -1.25
CA ALA A 25 11.20 -15.70 -0.01
C ALA A 25 11.11 -14.33 0.68
N GLN A 26 12.21 -13.57 0.74
CA GLN A 26 12.22 -12.22 1.31
C GLN A 26 11.38 -11.24 0.48
N ARG A 27 11.40 -11.38 -0.85
CA ARG A 27 10.57 -10.55 -1.75
C ARG A 27 9.08 -10.82 -1.55
N LEU A 28 8.69 -12.10 -1.44
CA LEU A 28 7.30 -12.46 -1.14
C LEU A 28 6.87 -11.96 0.22
N LYS A 29 7.70 -12.15 1.26
CA LYS A 29 7.41 -11.61 2.60
C LYS A 29 7.21 -10.09 2.55
N LEU A 30 8.09 -9.36 1.86
CA LEU A 30 7.96 -7.91 1.70
C LEU A 30 6.62 -7.53 1.03
N ALA A 31 6.22 -8.25 -0.01
CA ALA A 31 4.96 -7.99 -0.69
C ALA A 31 3.74 -8.22 0.23
N PHE A 32 3.72 -9.33 0.98
CA PHE A 32 2.64 -9.61 1.92
C PHE A 32 2.59 -8.60 3.07
N ASP A 33 3.74 -8.24 3.64
CA ASP A 33 3.83 -7.25 4.72
C ASP A 33 3.34 -5.87 4.22
N THR A 34 3.70 -5.50 2.98
CA THR A 34 3.26 -4.25 2.36
C THR A 34 1.74 -4.25 2.12
N TRP A 35 1.18 -5.34 1.59
CA TRP A 35 -0.26 -5.48 1.40
C TRP A 35 -1.02 -5.39 2.72
N HIS A 36 -0.54 -6.07 3.77
CA HIS A 36 -1.15 -6.05 5.09
C HIS A 36 -1.15 -4.64 5.68
N SER A 37 -0.02 -3.94 5.58
CA SER A 37 0.14 -2.57 6.06
C SER A 37 -0.81 -1.61 5.32
N ALA A 38 -0.85 -1.67 3.99
CA ALA A 38 -1.75 -0.84 3.18
C ALA A 38 -3.22 -1.07 3.55
N ARG A 39 -3.62 -2.33 3.74
CA ARG A 39 -4.98 -2.69 4.17
C ARG A 39 -5.34 -2.11 5.53
N LEU A 40 -4.43 -2.20 6.52
CA LEU A 40 -4.69 -1.65 7.86
C LEU A 40 -4.78 -0.12 7.83
N LEU A 41 -3.84 0.54 7.16
CA LEU A 41 -3.82 1.99 7.04
C LEU A 41 -5.11 2.50 6.40
N LEU A 42 -5.54 1.90 5.28
CA LEU A 42 -6.80 2.25 4.63
C LEU A 42 -8.01 1.99 5.52
N PHE A 43 -8.07 0.85 6.21
CA PHE A 43 -9.18 0.53 7.10
C PHE A 43 -9.36 1.60 8.19
N TYR A 44 -8.29 1.93 8.91
CA TYR A 44 -8.37 2.92 9.99
C TYR A 44 -8.57 4.34 9.48
N HIS A 45 -7.99 4.69 8.33
CA HIS A 45 -8.21 5.99 7.72
C HIS A 45 -9.67 6.18 7.29
N ILE A 46 -10.28 5.18 6.63
CA ILE A 46 -11.70 5.22 6.24
C ILE A 46 -12.59 5.22 7.48
N LYS A 47 -12.28 4.40 8.49
CA LYS A 47 -13.02 4.39 9.78
C LYS A 47 -12.99 5.76 10.47
N PHE A 48 -11.87 6.46 10.40
CA PHE A 48 -11.74 7.80 10.95
C PHE A 48 -12.58 8.84 10.17
N LEU A 49 -12.61 8.75 8.83
CA LEU A 49 -13.38 9.67 7.99
C LEU A 49 -14.90 9.39 8.01
N HIS A 50 -15.30 8.15 8.23
CA HIS A 50 -16.68 7.69 8.18
C HIS A 50 -17.04 6.96 9.48
N ALA A 51 -17.16 7.72 10.57
CA ALA A 51 -17.48 7.18 11.89
C ALA A 51 -18.89 6.55 11.98
N ASP A 52 -19.78 6.90 11.05
CA ASP A 52 -21.14 6.39 10.90
C ASP A 52 -21.22 5.05 10.15
N TRP A 53 -20.14 4.63 9.47
CA TRP A 53 -20.13 3.38 8.72
C TRP A 53 -19.86 2.18 9.63
N ASP A 54 -20.56 1.08 9.35
CA ASP A 54 -20.22 -0.19 9.96
C ASP A 54 -18.92 -0.77 9.38
N GLU A 55 -18.34 -1.75 10.08
CA GLU A 55 -17.07 -2.33 9.64
C GLU A 55 -17.15 -3.07 8.30
N ASN A 56 -18.32 -3.56 7.90
CA ASN A 56 -18.49 -4.29 6.64
C ASN A 56 -18.45 -3.32 5.45
N MET A 57 -19.08 -2.14 5.58
CA MET A 57 -18.97 -1.06 4.61
C MET A 57 -17.52 -0.62 4.45
N ILE A 58 -16.79 -0.43 5.56
CA ILE A 58 -15.37 -0.09 5.53
C ILE A 58 -14.56 -1.20 4.84
N ARG A 59 -14.78 -2.47 5.19
CA ARG A 59 -14.06 -3.60 4.56
C ARG A 59 -14.29 -3.69 3.05
N LYS A 60 -15.52 -3.45 2.57
CA LYS A 60 -15.85 -3.40 1.14
C LYS A 60 -15.10 -2.27 0.43
N GLU A 61 -15.09 -1.08 1.02
CA GLU A 61 -14.40 0.06 0.43
C GLU A 61 -12.88 -0.12 0.40
N VAL A 62 -12.29 -0.70 1.46
CA VAL A 62 -10.87 -1.06 1.48
C VAL A 62 -10.54 -2.05 0.36
N ALA A 63 -11.37 -3.09 0.18
CA ALA A 63 -11.17 -4.08 -0.87
C ALA A 63 -11.24 -3.44 -2.26
N ARG A 64 -12.25 -2.59 -2.50
CA ARG A 64 -12.43 -1.84 -3.75
C ARG A 64 -11.21 -0.96 -4.06
N ARG A 65 -10.64 -0.27 -3.07
CA ARG A 65 -9.46 0.59 -3.27
C ARG A 65 -8.19 -0.20 -3.54
N LEU A 66 -7.95 -1.27 -2.77
CA LEU A 66 -6.75 -2.11 -2.95
C LEU A 66 -6.77 -2.90 -4.27
N SER A 67 -7.96 -3.25 -4.77
CA SER A 67 -8.13 -3.94 -6.05
C SER A 67 -8.21 -2.98 -7.23
N HIS A 68 -8.12 -1.66 -7.01
CA HIS A 68 -8.38 -0.65 -8.02
C HIS A 68 -9.74 -0.81 -8.72
N GLY A 69 -10.76 -1.27 -7.99
CA GLY A 69 -12.14 -1.44 -8.48
C GLY A 69 -12.43 -2.78 -9.16
N ALA A 70 -11.54 -3.77 -9.06
CA ALA A 70 -11.75 -5.09 -9.64
C ALA A 70 -12.72 -6.00 -8.84
N VAL A 71 -13.21 -5.52 -7.67
CA VAL A 71 -14.13 -6.23 -6.76
C VAL A 71 -15.31 -5.36 -6.38
#